data_AF-A0A9X1PD81-F1
#
_entry.id   AF-A0A9X1PD81-F1
#
_cell.length_a   1.000
_cell.length_b   1.000
_cell.length_c   1.000
_cell.angle_alpha   90.00
_cell.angle_beta   90.00
_cell.angle_gamma   90.00
#
_symmetry.space_group_name_H-M   'P 1'
#
loop_
_entity.id
_entity.type
_entity.pdbx_description
1 polymer ?
#
loop_
_entity_poly.entity_id
_entity_poly.type
_entity_poly.pdbx_seq_one_letter_code
_entity_poly.pdbx_strand_id
1 'polypeptide(L)'
;MDNNLIKISSLPLVENPSQFHAARLILLVDVLFVGDTPRKMREHIKNNHGGFIYDKKTYIPITLTGTPESLIANAGTPIVFKFDHGFESDYHFNGNLEAAIFHKKLYDISHLSGQSSIQFVKEEEFIVERYLSEVREYFEPEKEAKLLAPVAKMPAIGQKAMKGLTLVKK
;
A
#
# COMPACT_ATOMS: atom_id res chain seq x y z
N MET A 1 -27.25 -11.76 13.61
CA MET A 1 -26.18 -12.01 12.64
C MET A 1 -24.92 -11.54 13.32
N ASP A 2 -24.03 -12.47 13.66
CA ASP A 2 -22.80 -12.09 14.35
C ASP A 2 -21.96 -11.25 13.39
N ASN A 3 -21.80 -9.97 13.71
CA ASN A 3 -20.78 -9.13 13.09
C ASN A 3 -19.43 -9.72 13.53
N ASN A 4 -18.96 -10.73 12.82
CA ASN A 4 -17.66 -11.32 13.11
C ASN A 4 -16.60 -10.33 12.66
N LEU A 5 -16.19 -9.47 13.61
CA LEU A 5 -15.10 -8.53 13.43
C LEU A 5 -13.83 -9.32 13.08
N ILE A 6 -13.15 -8.89 12.02
CA ILE A 6 -11.98 -9.58 11.48
C ILE A 6 -10.71 -9.08 12.20
N LYS A 7 -9.86 -10.00 12.64
CA LYS A 7 -8.55 -9.66 13.19
C LYS A 7 -7.53 -9.50 12.07
N ILE A 8 -6.93 -8.32 11.94
CA ILE A 8 -5.86 -8.03 10.97
C ILE A 8 -4.66 -8.94 11.22
N SER A 9 -4.32 -9.20 12.49
CA SER A 9 -3.23 -10.10 12.88
C SER A 9 -3.38 -11.54 12.35
N SER A 10 -4.60 -11.94 11.97
CA SER A 10 -4.91 -13.26 11.42
C SER A 10 -4.97 -13.30 9.89
N LEU A 11 -4.85 -12.14 9.22
CA LEU A 11 -4.95 -12.06 7.77
C LEU A 11 -3.65 -12.52 7.09
N PRO A 12 -3.74 -13.12 5.89
CA PRO A 12 -2.56 -13.44 5.10
C PRO A 12 -1.82 -12.16 4.70
N LEU A 13 -0.53 -12.09 5.03
CA LEU A 13 0.33 -10.98 4.63
C LEU A 13 0.75 -11.15 3.16
N VAL A 14 0.81 -10.04 2.43
CA VAL A 14 1.42 -9.99 1.09
C VAL A 14 2.93 -9.77 1.25
N GLU A 15 3.70 -10.76 0.79
CA GLU A 15 5.15 -10.84 0.97
C GLU A 15 5.94 -10.52 -0.30
N ASN A 16 5.27 -10.45 -1.46
CA ASN A 16 5.91 -10.13 -2.73
C ASN A 16 4.93 -9.54 -3.76
N PRO A 17 5.43 -8.86 -4.82
CA PRO A 17 4.58 -8.25 -5.84
C PRO A 17 3.67 -9.25 -6.58
N SER A 18 4.11 -10.51 -6.75
CA SER A 18 3.29 -11.52 -7.42
C SER A 18 2.03 -11.86 -6.61
N GLN A 19 2.14 -11.97 -5.29
CA GLN A 19 0.98 -12.13 -4.40
C GLN A 19 0.08 -10.91 -4.44
N PHE A 20 0.66 -9.69 -4.45
CA PHE A 20 -0.11 -8.45 -4.56
C PHE A 20 -0.98 -8.43 -5.81
N HIS A 21 -0.41 -8.72 -6.98
CA HIS A 21 -1.15 -8.71 -8.26
C HIS A 21 -2.09 -9.91 -8.44
N ALA A 22 -1.91 -11.00 -7.67
CA ALA A 22 -2.80 -12.15 -7.71
C ALA A 22 -4.06 -11.95 -6.82
N ALA A 23 -4.00 -11.03 -5.85
CA ALA A 23 -5.11 -10.77 -4.95
C ALA A 23 -6.28 -10.09 -5.69
N ARG A 24 -7.50 -10.51 -5.36
CA ARG A 24 -8.74 -9.88 -5.85
C ARG A 24 -9.16 -8.68 -4.99
N LEU A 25 -8.79 -8.72 -3.71
CA LEU A 25 -9.06 -7.65 -2.76
C LEU A 25 -7.92 -7.60 -1.76
N ILE A 26 -7.39 -6.41 -1.53
CA ILE A 26 -6.32 -6.16 -0.59
C ILE A 26 -6.78 -5.22 0.52
N LEU A 27 -6.12 -5.35 1.66
CA LEU A 27 -6.18 -4.40 2.76
C LEU A 27 -4.79 -3.79 2.93
N LEU A 28 -4.71 -2.47 2.80
CA LEU A 28 -3.57 -1.67 3.21
C LEU A 28 -3.82 -1.18 4.64
N VAL A 29 -2.86 -1.45 5.53
CA VAL A 29 -2.86 -1.01 6.93
C VAL A 29 -1.66 -0.11 7.17
N ASP A 30 -1.89 1.04 7.77
CA ASP A 30 -0.85 1.98 8.16
C ASP A 30 -1.25 2.74 9.43
N VAL A 31 -0.39 3.63 9.91
CA VAL A 31 -0.62 4.43 11.11
C VAL A 31 -0.36 5.91 10.82
N LEU A 32 -1.35 6.75 11.14
CA LEU A 32 -1.27 8.19 11.02
C LEU A 32 -0.82 8.82 12.32
N PHE A 33 0.19 9.67 12.28
CA PHE A 33 0.54 10.53 13.39
C PHE A 33 -0.32 11.78 13.39
N VAL A 34 -0.99 12.05 14.50
CA VAL A 34 -1.98 13.14 14.64
C VAL A 34 -1.33 14.46 15.09
N GLY A 35 -0.01 14.50 15.28
CA GLY A 35 0.67 15.69 15.78
C GLY A 35 0.41 15.98 17.27
N ASP A 36 0.85 17.15 17.72
CA ASP A 36 0.64 17.64 19.08
C ASP A 36 -0.78 18.20 19.24
N THR A 37 -1.75 17.31 19.35
CA THR A 37 -3.16 17.66 19.58
C THR A 37 -3.44 17.93 21.07
N PRO A 38 -4.29 18.93 21.41
CA PRO A 38 -4.69 19.19 22.79
C PRO A 38 -5.29 17.96 23.47
N ARG A 39 -5.16 17.85 24.81
CA ARG A 39 -5.62 16.68 25.58
C ARG A 39 -7.06 16.24 25.26
N LYS A 40 -8.00 17.20 25.20
CA LYS A 40 -9.41 16.92 24.87
C LYS A 40 -9.57 16.28 23.48
N MET A 41 -8.77 16.73 22.51
CA MET A 41 -8.79 16.17 21.16
C MET A 41 -8.20 14.75 21.13
N ARG A 42 -7.09 14.51 21.86
CA ARG A 42 -6.52 13.16 21.99
C ARG A 42 -7.52 12.16 22.59
N GLU A 43 -8.22 12.57 23.65
CA GLU A 43 -9.27 11.77 24.27
C GLU A 43 -10.44 11.51 23.31
N HIS A 44 -10.85 12.52 22.54
CA HIS A 44 -11.89 12.38 21.52
C HIS A 44 -11.50 11.39 20.41
N ILE A 45 -10.29 11.50 19.87
CA ILE A 45 -9.76 10.60 18.83
C ILE A 45 -9.67 9.16 19.32
N LYS A 46 -9.22 8.96 20.56
CA LYS A 46 -9.14 7.63 21.17
C LYS A 46 -10.51 6.95 21.27
N ASN A 47 -11.53 7.74 21.62
CA ASN A 47 -12.87 7.23 21.90
C ASN A 47 -13.72 7.03 20.63
N ASN A 48 -13.52 7.84 19.58
CA ASN A 48 -14.42 7.87 18.42
C ASN A 48 -13.77 7.40 17.12
N HIS A 49 -12.44 7.49 16.99
CA HIS A 49 -11.73 7.21 15.73
C HIS A 49 -10.73 6.06 15.87
N GLY A 50 -10.85 5.25 16.93
CA GLY A 50 -9.97 4.11 17.15
C GLY A 50 -8.51 4.48 17.41
N GLY A 51 -8.21 5.75 17.73
CA GLY A 51 -6.85 6.19 18.00
C GLY A 51 -6.29 5.61 19.30
N PHE A 52 -4.98 5.75 19.47
CA PHE A 52 -4.23 5.25 20.61
C PHE A 52 -2.99 6.12 20.90
N ILE A 53 -2.36 5.90 22.05
CA ILE A 53 -1.17 6.65 22.48
C ILE A 53 0.02 5.70 22.56
N TYR A 54 1.10 6.04 21.85
CA TYR A 54 2.37 5.33 21.92
C TYR A 54 3.50 6.36 22.00
N ASP A 55 4.48 6.14 22.88
CA ASP A 55 5.59 7.07 23.12
C ASP A 55 5.17 8.56 23.22
N LYS A 56 4.13 8.82 24.04
CA LYS A 56 3.52 10.15 24.27
C LYS A 56 2.91 10.83 23.03
N LYS A 57 2.90 10.16 21.88
CA LYS A 57 2.31 10.61 20.61
C LYS A 57 0.98 9.93 20.37
N THR A 58 0.09 10.62 19.66
CA THR A 58 -1.25 10.10 19.32
C THR A 58 -1.25 9.60 17.90
N TYR A 59 -1.80 8.41 17.72
CA TYR A 59 -1.84 7.72 16.44
C TYR A 59 -3.26 7.24 16.11
N ILE A 60 -3.55 7.12 14.82
CA ILE A 60 -4.79 6.55 14.31
C ILE A 60 -4.44 5.46 13.30
N PRO A 61 -4.96 4.23 13.46
CA PRO A 61 -4.78 3.20 12.45
C PRO A 61 -5.60 3.56 11.20
N ILE A 62 -4.98 3.45 10.04
CA ILE A 62 -5.62 3.62 8.73
C ILE A 62 -5.77 2.24 8.10
N THR A 63 -6.97 1.96 7.60
CA THR A 63 -7.27 0.76 6.83
C THR A 63 -7.92 1.15 5.51
N LEU A 64 -7.31 0.78 4.39
CA LEU A 64 -7.83 1.04 3.05
C LEU A 64 -8.01 -0.29 2.31
N THR A 65 -9.22 -0.52 1.81
CA THR A 65 -9.54 -1.72 1.04
C THR A 65 -9.73 -1.39 -0.44
N GLY A 66 -9.23 -2.23 -1.33
CA GLY A 66 -9.40 -2.03 -2.76
C GLY A 66 -8.86 -3.19 -3.58
N THR A 67 -8.98 -3.12 -4.91
CA THR A 67 -8.21 -4.02 -5.78
C THR A 67 -6.76 -3.53 -5.87
N PRO A 68 -5.79 -4.41 -6.18
CA PRO A 68 -4.40 -4.01 -6.40
C PRO A 68 -4.27 -2.83 -7.37
N GLU A 69 -4.99 -2.86 -8.48
CA GLU A 69 -4.96 -1.83 -9.52
C GLU A 69 -5.50 -0.50 -8.99
N SER A 70 -6.58 -0.54 -8.21
CA SER A 70 -7.16 0.67 -7.61
C SER A 70 -6.20 1.33 -6.62
N LEU A 71 -5.45 0.54 -5.83
CA LEU A 71 -4.49 1.09 -4.88
C LEU A 71 -3.33 1.78 -5.62
N ILE A 72 -2.82 1.14 -6.67
CA ILE A 72 -1.74 1.72 -7.49
C ILE A 72 -2.22 2.96 -8.26
N ALA A 73 -3.43 2.93 -8.82
CA ALA A 73 -3.98 4.07 -9.56
C ALA A 73 -4.19 5.32 -8.68
N ASN A 74 -4.38 5.14 -7.37
CA ASN A 74 -4.52 6.23 -6.40
C ASN A 74 -3.19 6.59 -5.70
N ALA A 75 -2.07 6.01 -6.13
CA ALA A 75 -0.76 6.41 -5.62
C ALA A 75 -0.51 7.91 -5.81
N GLY A 76 -0.01 8.57 -4.77
CA GLY A 76 0.25 10.01 -4.74
C GLY A 76 -0.99 10.88 -4.56
N THR A 77 -2.20 10.32 -4.55
CA THR A 77 -3.43 11.08 -4.30
C THR A 77 -3.65 11.19 -2.78
N PRO A 78 -3.77 12.41 -2.22
CA PRO A 78 -4.10 12.59 -0.81
C PRO A 78 -5.43 11.93 -0.47
N ILE A 79 -5.43 11.13 0.58
CA ILE A 79 -6.64 10.68 1.26
C ILE A 79 -6.79 11.55 2.49
N VAL A 80 -7.67 12.54 2.39
CA VAL A 80 -7.97 13.49 3.46
C VAL A 80 -8.87 12.79 4.48
N PHE A 81 -8.35 12.54 5.67
CA PHE A 81 -9.14 12.11 6.81
C PHE A 81 -9.64 13.34 7.56
N LYS A 82 -10.94 13.59 7.45
CA LYS A 82 -11.62 14.62 8.24
C LYS A 82 -12.21 13.98 9.48
N PHE A 83 -11.83 14.54 10.62
CA PHE A 83 -12.33 14.16 11.92
C PHE A 83 -13.27 15.25 12.44
N ASP A 84 -14.15 14.89 13.37
CA ASP A 84 -15.06 15.85 13.97
C ASP A 84 -14.27 17.01 14.61
N HIS A 85 -14.89 18.19 14.69
CA HIS A 85 -14.28 19.42 15.22
C HIS A 85 -13.16 20.03 14.35
N GLY A 86 -13.16 19.77 13.04
CA GLY A 86 -12.32 20.48 12.06
C GLY A 86 -10.86 20.04 12.04
N PHE A 87 -10.55 18.88 12.62
CA PHE A 87 -9.23 18.27 12.51
C PHE A 87 -9.16 17.50 11.19
N GLU A 88 -8.19 17.84 10.35
CA GLU A 88 -7.95 17.17 9.07
C GLU A 88 -6.51 16.65 9.04
N SER A 89 -6.32 15.46 8.48
CA SER A 89 -5.00 14.89 8.30
C SER A 89 -4.94 14.11 7.00
N ASP A 90 -3.87 14.32 6.24
CA ASP A 90 -3.74 13.75 4.91
C ASP A 90 -2.82 12.55 4.94
N TYR A 91 -3.35 11.42 4.52
CA TYR A 91 -2.55 10.23 4.25
C TYR A 91 -2.23 10.15 2.77
N HIS A 92 -0.99 9.80 2.44
CA HIS A 92 -0.55 9.64 1.07
C HIS A 92 0.15 8.29 0.91
N PHE A 93 -0.46 7.39 0.14
CA PHE A 93 0.27 6.22 -0.33
C PHE A 93 1.16 6.64 -1.50
N ASN A 94 2.48 6.54 -1.35
CA ASN A 94 3.45 7.03 -2.35
C ASN A 94 3.60 6.13 -3.59
N GLY A 95 2.89 5.01 -3.67
CA GLY A 95 2.97 4.06 -4.78
C GLY A 95 4.17 3.11 -4.73
N ASN A 96 5.03 3.20 -3.72
CA ASN A 96 6.16 2.29 -3.58
C ASN A 96 5.70 0.95 -2.99
N LEU A 97 5.33 0.03 -3.88
CA LEU A 97 4.85 -1.31 -3.51
C LEU A 97 5.89 -2.10 -2.71
N GLU A 98 7.17 -2.03 -3.09
CA GLU A 98 8.25 -2.74 -2.41
C GLU A 98 8.40 -2.24 -0.96
N ALA A 99 8.35 -0.93 -0.74
CA ALA A 99 8.35 -0.36 0.60
C ALA A 99 7.12 -0.81 1.41
N ALA A 100 5.94 -0.85 0.79
CA ALA A 100 4.71 -1.29 1.46
C ALA A 100 4.77 -2.77 1.89
N ILE A 101 5.32 -3.64 1.03
CA ILE A 101 5.56 -5.06 1.32
C ILE A 101 6.61 -5.20 2.42
N PHE A 102 7.74 -4.48 2.31
CA PHE A 102 8.81 -4.49 3.30
C PHE A 102 8.31 -4.10 4.70
N HIS A 103 7.49 -3.05 4.78
CA HIS A 103 6.86 -2.61 6.03
C HIS A 103 5.63 -3.44 6.43
N LYS A 104 5.33 -4.54 5.72
CA LYS A 104 4.23 -5.47 6.02
C LYS A 104 2.87 -4.76 6.14
N LYS A 105 2.61 -3.82 5.22
CA LYS A 105 1.39 -3.00 5.20
C LYS A 105 0.24 -3.64 4.41
N LEU A 106 0.50 -4.65 3.60
CA LEU A 106 -0.46 -5.20 2.65
C LEU A 106 -0.90 -6.60 3.05
N TYR A 107 -2.21 -6.84 3.06
CA TYR A 107 -2.83 -8.12 3.40
C TYR A 107 -3.78 -8.57 2.29
N ASP A 108 -3.81 -9.88 2.02
CA ASP A 108 -4.75 -10.48 1.07
C ASP A 108 -6.08 -10.77 1.79
N ILE A 109 -7.13 -10.05 1.39
CA ILE A 109 -8.50 -10.24 1.88
C ILE A 109 -9.43 -10.71 0.76
N SER A 110 -8.90 -11.38 -0.26
CA SER A 110 -9.66 -11.88 -1.41
C SER A 110 -10.83 -12.79 -1.01
N HIS A 111 -10.71 -13.50 0.12
CA HIS A 111 -11.77 -14.35 0.66
C HIS A 111 -13.00 -13.56 1.16
N LEU A 112 -12.84 -12.25 1.39
CA LEU A 112 -13.91 -11.32 1.78
C LEU A 112 -14.50 -10.57 0.57
N SER A 113 -14.02 -10.86 -0.65
CA SER A 113 -14.54 -10.23 -1.86
C SER A 113 -16.04 -10.51 -2.01
N GLY A 114 -16.82 -9.44 -2.21
CA GLY A 114 -18.28 -9.51 -2.33
C GLY A 114 -19.04 -9.30 -1.02
N GLN A 115 -18.36 -9.14 0.12
CA GLN A 115 -19.01 -8.68 1.34
C GLN A 115 -19.41 -7.21 1.23
N SER A 116 -20.61 -6.87 1.69
CA SER A 116 -21.14 -5.50 1.66
C SER A 116 -20.53 -4.58 2.71
N SER A 117 -19.98 -5.14 3.78
CA SER A 117 -19.28 -4.41 4.84
C SER A 117 -18.21 -5.29 5.44
N ILE A 118 -17.01 -4.74 5.58
CA ILE A 118 -15.87 -5.39 6.23
C ILE A 118 -15.53 -4.55 7.45
N GLN A 119 -15.53 -5.17 8.63
CA GLN A 119 -15.19 -4.52 9.89
C GLN A 119 -14.05 -5.26 10.57
N PHE A 120 -13.06 -4.50 11.04
CA PHE A 120 -11.88 -5.04 11.70
C PHE A 120 -11.92 -4.82 13.21
N VAL A 121 -11.35 -5.74 13.96
CA VAL A 121 -11.10 -5.59 15.40
C VAL A 121 -10.06 -4.50 15.62
N LYS A 122 -10.24 -3.68 16.66
CA LYS A 122 -9.19 -2.77 17.12
C LYS A 122 -8.07 -3.57 17.80
N GLU A 123 -6.95 -3.74 17.12
CA GLU A 123 -5.79 -4.49 17.61
C GLU A 123 -4.61 -3.57 17.94
N GLU A 124 -4.77 -2.72 18.96
CA GLU A 124 -3.79 -1.68 19.32
C GLU A 124 -2.37 -2.22 19.54
N GLU A 125 -2.22 -3.30 20.32
CA GLU A 125 -0.91 -3.90 20.61
C GLU A 125 -0.20 -4.39 19.34
N PHE A 126 -0.94 -5.08 18.47
CA PHE A 126 -0.42 -5.55 17.18
C PHE A 126 -0.01 -4.39 16.28
N ILE A 127 -0.82 -3.33 16.19
CA ILE A 127 -0.52 -2.16 15.36
C ILE A 127 0.74 -1.45 15.87
N VAL A 128 0.87 -1.28 17.19
CA VAL A 128 2.06 -0.69 17.81
C VAL A 128 3.31 -1.52 17.51
N GLU A 129 3.22 -2.83 17.75
CA GLU A 129 4.33 -3.75 17.51
C GLU A 129 4.79 -3.68 16.05
N ARG A 130 3.83 -3.81 15.13
CA ARG A 130 4.10 -3.94 13.69
C ARG A 130 4.56 -2.64 13.04
N TYR A 131 3.94 -1.51 13.39
CA TYR A 131 4.04 -0.27 12.61
C TYR A 131 4.71 0.88 13.36
N LEU A 132 5.06 0.72 14.64
CA LEU A 132 5.72 1.77 15.41
C LEU A 132 7.00 1.31 16.12
N SER A 133 7.00 0.16 16.81
CA SER A 133 8.19 -0.29 17.55
C SER A 133 9.22 -1.01 16.69
N GLU A 134 8.79 -1.76 15.68
CA GLU A 134 9.67 -2.54 14.79
C GLU A 134 9.99 -1.82 13.47
N VAL A 135 9.67 -0.53 13.35
CA VAL A 135 9.87 0.21 12.10
C VAL A 135 11.36 0.30 11.79
N ARG A 136 11.73 -0.28 10.66
CA ARG A 136 13.05 -0.14 10.05
C ARG A 136 12.94 0.80 8.88
N GLU A 137 13.97 1.59 8.63
CA GLU A 137 14.03 2.43 7.44
C GLU A 137 14.09 1.55 6.19
N TYR A 138 13.25 1.84 5.20
CA TYR A 138 13.31 1.19 3.90
C TYR A 138 14.34 1.90 3.03
N PHE A 139 15.35 1.16 2.62
CA PHE A 139 16.31 1.61 1.60
C PHE A 139 15.93 0.94 0.29
N GLU A 140 15.61 1.75 -0.72
CA GLU A 140 15.37 1.19 -2.05
C GLU A 140 16.68 0.56 -2.53
N PRO A 141 16.72 -0.77 -2.74
CA PRO A 141 17.94 -1.39 -3.23
C PRO A 141 18.24 -0.78 -4.60
N GLU A 142 19.49 -0.34 -4.80
CA GLU A 142 19.95 0.07 -6.12
C GLU A 142 19.66 -1.09 -7.06
N LYS A 143 18.66 -0.91 -7.93
CA LYS A 143 18.41 -1.86 -9.01
C LYS A 143 19.69 -1.82 -9.81
N GLU A 144 20.51 -2.87 -9.71
CA GLU A 144 21.66 -3.03 -10.60
C GLU A 144 21.14 -2.69 -11.98
N ALA A 145 21.64 -1.57 -12.53
CA ALA A 145 21.33 -1.24 -13.89
C ALA A 145 21.78 -2.47 -14.67
N LYS A 146 20.83 -3.27 -15.15
CA LYS A 146 21.09 -4.19 -16.24
C LYS A 146 21.56 -3.28 -17.36
N LEU A 147 22.85 -3.00 -17.39
CA LEU A 147 23.56 -2.56 -18.57
C LEU A 147 23.05 -3.51 -19.63
N LEU A 148 22.28 -2.98 -20.57
CA LEU A 148 21.88 -3.72 -21.75
C LEU A 148 23.18 -4.32 -22.27
N ALA A 149 23.33 -5.64 -22.15
CA ALA A 149 24.47 -6.32 -22.72
C ALA A 149 24.51 -5.85 -24.18
N PRO A 150 25.65 -5.34 -24.69
CA PRO A 150 25.71 -4.95 -26.09
C PRO A 150 25.25 -6.15 -26.90
N VAL A 151 24.18 -5.97 -27.68
CA VAL A 151 23.61 -7.01 -28.52
C VAL A 151 24.74 -7.54 -29.38
N ALA A 152 25.25 -8.73 -29.04
CA ALA A 152 26.30 -9.38 -29.79
C ALA A 152 25.70 -9.79 -31.14
N LYS A 153 25.90 -8.92 -32.14
CA LYS A 153 25.43 -9.03 -33.52
C LYS A 153 23.91 -9.10 -33.62
N MET A 154 23.30 -7.98 -34.04
CA MET A 154 22.00 -8.05 -34.70
C MET A 154 22.11 -9.06 -35.85
N PRO A 155 21.21 -10.05 -35.98
CA PRO A 155 21.16 -10.87 -37.18
C PRO A 155 20.96 -9.92 -38.36
N ALA A 156 21.82 -10.01 -39.37
CA ALA A 156 21.68 -9.20 -40.57
C ALA A 156 20.28 -9.45 -41.13
N ILE A 157 19.45 -8.41 -41.15
CA ILE A 157 18.15 -8.45 -41.83
C ILE A 157 18.49 -8.73 -43.30
N GLY A 158 18.21 -9.96 -43.75
CA GLY A 158 18.40 -10.34 -45.13
C GLY A 158 17.55 -9.40 -45.99
N GLN A 159 18.19 -8.54 -46.78
CA GLN A 159 17.52 -7.69 -47.76
C GLN A 159 17.05 -8.55 -48.95
N LYS A 160 16.04 -9.39 -48.74
CA LYS A 160 15.22 -9.89 -49.85
C LYS A 160 14.03 -8.97 -49.98
N ALA A 161 14.09 -8.09 -50.98
CA ALA A 161 12.94 -7.31 -51.39
C ALA A 161 11.77 -8.26 -51.73
N MET A 162 10.58 -7.96 -51.22
CA MET A 162 9.36 -8.63 -51.68
C MET A 162 9.17 -8.34 -53.18
N LYS A 163 8.77 -9.36 -53.94
CA LYS A 163 8.59 -9.29 -55.39
C LYS A 163 7.59 -8.17 -55.72
N GLY A 164 8.04 -7.11 -56.39
CA GLY A 164 7.19 -6.00 -56.84
C GLY A 164 7.46 -4.63 -56.19
N LEU A 165 8.46 -4.48 -55.33
CA LEU A 165 8.80 -3.18 -54.73
C LEU A 165 10.22 -2.73 -55.09
N THR A 166 10.32 -1.56 -55.73
CA THR A 166 11.59 -0.91 -56.12
C THR A 166 12.06 0.01 -55.00
N LEU A 167 13.28 -0.18 -54.50
CA LEU A 167 13.91 0.70 -53.52
C LEU A 167 14.29 2.04 -54.15
N VAL A 168 13.78 3.15 -53.62
CA VAL A 168 14.18 4.50 -54.00
C VAL A 168 15.45 4.86 -53.24
N LYS A 169 16.57 5.08 -53.96
CA LYS A 169 17.81 5.60 -53.37
C LYS A 169 17.70 7.12 -53.23
N LYS A 170 18.06 7.65 -52.06
CA LYS A 170 18.61 9.01 -51.93
C LYS A 170 20.12 8.93 -51.99
#